data_AF-A0A850T508-F1
#
_entry.id   AF-A0A850T508-F1
#
_cell.length_a   1.000
_cell.length_b   1.000
_cell.length_c   1.000
_cell.angle_alpha   90.00
_cell.angle_beta   90.00
_cell.angle_gamma   90.00
#
_symmetry.space_group_name_H-M   'P 1'
#
loop_
_entity.id
_entity.type
_entity.pdbx_description
1 polymer ?
#
loop_
_entity_poly.entity_id
_entity_poly.type
_entity_poly.pdbx_seq_one_letter_code
_entity_poly.pdbx_strand_id
1 'polypeptide(L)'
;QDFNHLRALCLSQGLLFEDDTFPAHVNSIGPNLLPKDKLHQIQWKRPTELQRNPYLIMDGVSRFDIMQGEIGDCWMLAALGSLTLQKQFLENVLPKDQGFQDNYAGIFHFRFWQYGDWVDVVIDDRLPFLNGRYLSVHPRTSNEFWPSLLEKAYAKLRGSYQNLHGGYLSDALVDLTGGVQVQFSLKDPPPDLEEILKAAAKSQCLMGCSTSGQLRRNIELKNGIVQGHAYTITGTVKIPYKNGWKHIIRIWNPWGHGEWKGPWSDGSPQWDRVEPKCREDLLRNKDDGEFW
;
A
#
# COMPACT_ATOMS: atom_id res chain seq x y z
N GLN A 1 4.13 23.55 -3.98
CA GLN A 1 2.73 23.98 -4.20
C GLN A 1 2.09 24.14 -2.82
N ASP A 2 1.17 25.08 -2.63
CA ASP A 2 0.45 25.27 -1.37
C ASP A 2 -0.99 24.76 -1.52
N PHE A 3 -1.34 23.69 -0.80
CA PHE A 3 -2.64 23.04 -0.88
C PHE A 3 -3.80 24.00 -0.57
N ASN A 4 -3.71 24.75 0.53
CA ASN A 4 -4.80 25.60 1.01
C ASN A 4 -5.03 26.77 0.07
N HIS A 5 -3.96 27.41 -0.40
CA HIS A 5 -4.04 28.49 -1.37
C HIS A 5 -4.65 28.03 -2.70
N LEU A 6 -4.17 26.90 -3.25
CA LEU A 6 -4.65 26.38 -4.53
C LEU A 6 -6.12 25.93 -4.43
N ARG A 7 -6.50 25.25 -3.34
CA ARG A 7 -7.90 24.87 -3.08
C ARG A 7 -8.80 26.09 -3.01
N ALA A 8 -8.42 27.11 -2.24
CA ALA A 8 -9.21 28.34 -2.11
C ALA A 8 -9.35 29.08 -3.46
N LEU A 9 -8.29 29.11 -4.26
CA LEU A 9 -8.32 29.71 -5.59
C LEU A 9 -9.29 28.98 -6.52
N CYS A 10 -9.22 27.64 -6.60
CA CYS A 10 -10.12 26.83 -7.40
C CYS A 10 -11.59 27.01 -6.97
N LEU A 11 -11.86 27.00 -5.67
CA LEU A 11 -13.21 27.26 -5.12
C LEU A 11 -13.73 28.64 -5.51
N SER A 12 -12.89 29.69 -5.41
CA SER A 12 -13.29 31.06 -5.77
C SER A 12 -13.64 31.24 -7.25
N GLN A 13 -13.06 30.39 -8.12
CA GLN A 13 -13.28 30.40 -9.56
C GLN A 13 -14.37 29.41 -10.02
N GLY A 14 -14.84 28.53 -9.12
CA GLY A 14 -15.75 27.44 -9.50
C GLY A 14 -15.13 26.41 -10.42
N LEU A 15 -13.81 26.19 -10.32
CA LEU A 15 -13.04 25.25 -11.14
C LEU A 15 -12.51 24.08 -10.30
N LEU A 16 -12.23 22.96 -10.96
CA LEU A 16 -11.48 21.87 -10.36
C LEU A 16 -10.00 22.05 -10.64
N PHE A 17 -9.17 21.73 -9.67
CA PHE A 17 -7.72 21.81 -9.77
C PHE A 17 -7.20 20.86 -10.86
N GLU A 18 -6.28 21.38 -11.65
CA GLU A 18 -5.50 20.64 -12.62
C GLU A 18 -4.02 20.85 -12.30
N ASP A 19 -3.30 19.77 -12.06
CA ASP A 19 -1.93 19.85 -11.61
C ASP A 19 -0.96 19.95 -12.79
N ASP A 20 -0.52 21.18 -13.09
CA ASP A 20 0.45 21.45 -14.16
C ASP A 20 1.81 20.76 -13.95
N THR A 21 2.14 20.41 -12.70
CA THR A 21 3.42 19.76 -12.37
C THR A 21 3.36 18.24 -12.45
N PHE A 22 2.16 17.67 -12.54
CA PHE A 22 1.93 16.23 -12.77
C PHE A 22 0.66 16.02 -13.60
N PRO A 23 0.67 16.46 -14.87
CA PRO A 23 -0.53 16.57 -15.68
C PRO A 23 -1.13 15.20 -16.01
N ALA A 24 -2.40 15.18 -16.38
CA ALA A 24 -3.10 14.01 -16.93
C ALA A 24 -2.59 13.65 -18.35
N HIS A 25 -1.31 13.26 -18.44
CA HIS A 25 -0.57 13.08 -19.68
C HIS A 25 0.34 11.85 -19.60
N VAL A 26 0.76 11.34 -20.76
CA VAL A 26 1.63 10.14 -20.86
C VAL A 26 2.97 10.30 -20.13
N ASN A 27 3.44 11.54 -19.93
CA ASN A 27 4.68 11.81 -19.19
C ASN A 27 4.56 11.44 -17.70
N SER A 28 3.38 11.65 -17.09
CA SER A 28 3.12 11.28 -15.69
C SER A 28 2.99 9.77 -15.52
N ILE A 29 2.62 9.05 -16.58
CA ILE A 29 2.65 7.58 -16.61
C ILE A 29 4.09 7.08 -16.76
N GLY A 30 4.84 7.66 -17.71
CA GLY A 30 6.18 7.26 -18.09
C GLY A 30 6.19 6.44 -19.40
N PRO A 31 7.06 6.79 -20.37
CA PRO A 31 6.96 6.31 -21.75
C PRO A 31 7.35 4.84 -21.97
N ASN A 32 7.95 4.19 -20.96
CA ASN A 32 8.44 2.82 -21.01
C ASN A 32 7.63 1.88 -20.08
N LEU A 33 6.63 2.38 -19.35
CA LEU A 33 5.80 1.54 -18.49
C LEU A 33 4.94 0.56 -19.31
N LEU A 34 4.43 1.03 -20.45
CA LEU A 34 3.58 0.27 -21.36
C LEU A 34 4.00 0.51 -22.82
N PRO A 35 3.63 -0.41 -23.74
CA PRO A 35 3.69 -0.15 -25.17
C PRO A 35 3.00 1.16 -25.57
N LYS A 36 3.53 1.85 -26.59
CA LYS A 36 3.06 3.18 -27.00
C LYS A 36 1.56 3.21 -27.35
N ASP A 37 1.07 2.20 -28.03
CA ASP A 37 -0.34 2.05 -28.39
C ASP A 37 -1.26 2.01 -27.17
N LYS A 38 -0.82 1.36 -26.08
CA LYS A 38 -1.54 1.34 -24.81
C LYS A 38 -1.45 2.66 -24.07
N LEU A 39 -0.29 3.34 -24.09
CA LEU A 39 -0.13 4.66 -23.46
C LEU A 39 -1.11 5.69 -24.04
N HIS A 40 -1.34 5.66 -25.35
CA HIS A 40 -2.30 6.55 -26.01
C HIS A 40 -3.78 6.21 -25.72
N GLN A 41 -4.06 5.04 -25.15
CA GLN A 41 -5.40 4.62 -24.75
C GLN A 41 -5.72 4.96 -23.28
N ILE A 42 -4.75 5.49 -22.52
CA ILE A 42 -4.95 5.85 -21.12
C ILE A 42 -5.95 6.99 -21.02
N GLN A 43 -6.98 6.78 -20.21
CA GLN A 43 -7.98 7.77 -19.84
C GLN A 43 -7.71 8.24 -18.43
N TRP A 44 -7.84 9.54 -18.18
CA TRP A 44 -7.74 10.11 -16.85
C TRP A 44 -9.12 10.50 -16.38
N LYS A 45 -9.54 9.98 -15.22
CA LYS A 45 -10.88 10.19 -14.68
C LYS A 45 -10.80 10.57 -13.21
N ARG A 46 -11.64 11.50 -12.78
CA ARG A 46 -11.83 11.86 -11.39
C ARG A 46 -12.79 10.87 -10.72
N PRO A 47 -12.64 10.60 -9.42
CA PRO A 47 -13.59 9.81 -8.62
C PRO A 47 -15.05 10.25 -8.77
N THR A 48 -15.30 11.56 -8.90
CA THR A 48 -16.63 12.15 -9.11
C THR A 48 -17.26 11.81 -10.46
N GLU A 49 -16.46 11.40 -11.45
CA GLU A 49 -16.95 10.88 -12.74
C GLU A 49 -17.24 9.37 -12.70
N LEU A 50 -16.70 8.66 -11.71
CA LEU A 50 -16.79 7.21 -11.56
C LEU A 50 -17.90 6.79 -10.62
N GLN A 51 -18.10 7.53 -9.52
CA GLN A 51 -19.02 7.20 -8.45
C GLN A 51 -19.86 8.41 -8.05
N ARG A 52 -21.10 8.15 -7.64
CA ARG A 52 -22.01 9.20 -7.16
C ARG A 52 -21.57 9.79 -5.82
N ASN A 53 -21.06 8.93 -4.92
CA ASN A 53 -20.67 9.30 -3.57
C ASN A 53 -19.22 8.82 -3.32
N PRO A 54 -18.21 9.50 -3.90
CA PRO A 54 -16.82 9.18 -3.61
C PRO A 54 -16.46 9.65 -2.19
N TYR A 55 -15.61 8.88 -1.52
CA TYR A 55 -15.04 9.18 -0.22
C TYR A 55 -13.53 9.05 -0.31
N LEU A 56 -12.81 9.90 0.43
CA LEU A 56 -11.39 9.71 0.57
C LEU A 56 -11.14 8.45 1.41
N ILE A 57 -11.81 8.40 2.57
CA ILE A 57 -11.81 7.29 3.53
C ILE A 57 -13.28 7.01 3.89
N MET A 58 -13.72 5.74 3.84
CA MET A 58 -15.10 5.36 4.22
C MET A 58 -15.18 4.82 5.65
N ASP A 59 -14.48 3.74 5.94
CA ASP A 59 -14.60 2.98 7.20
C ASP A 59 -13.25 2.93 7.96
N GLY A 60 -12.51 4.03 7.87
CA GLY A 60 -11.13 4.11 8.33
C GLY A 60 -10.15 3.60 7.28
N VAL A 61 -8.86 3.73 7.56
CA VAL A 61 -7.78 3.32 6.65
C VAL A 61 -7.32 1.93 7.02
N SER A 62 -7.33 1.02 6.05
CA SER A 62 -6.98 -0.38 6.22
C SER A 62 -6.11 -0.87 5.09
N ARG A 63 -5.16 -1.76 5.39
CA ARG A 63 -4.40 -2.50 4.36
C ARG A 63 -5.31 -3.22 3.36
N PHE A 64 -6.51 -3.63 3.78
CA PHE A 64 -7.45 -4.32 2.90
C PHE A 64 -8.10 -3.42 1.84
N ASP A 65 -7.93 -2.10 1.94
CA ASP A 65 -8.39 -1.14 0.94
C ASP A 65 -7.46 -1.15 -0.28
N ILE A 66 -6.24 -1.66 -0.13
CA ILE A 66 -5.19 -1.67 -1.15
C ILE A 66 -5.29 -2.95 -1.99
N MET A 67 -5.44 -2.79 -3.30
CA MET A 67 -5.26 -3.87 -4.27
C MET A 67 -4.32 -3.39 -5.37
N GLN A 68 -3.13 -3.99 -5.46
CA GLN A 68 -2.12 -3.61 -6.43
C GLN A 68 -2.62 -3.80 -7.87
N GLY A 69 -2.37 -2.78 -8.71
CA GLY A 69 -2.64 -2.82 -10.15
C GLY A 69 -1.51 -3.46 -10.97
N GLU A 70 -1.30 -2.97 -12.19
CA GLU A 70 -0.29 -3.52 -13.11
C GLU A 70 1.13 -2.97 -12.87
N ILE A 71 1.26 -1.97 -11.99
CA ILE A 71 2.54 -1.32 -11.69
C ILE A 71 3.33 -2.19 -10.71
N GLY A 72 4.66 -2.24 -10.89
CA GLY A 72 5.59 -3.04 -10.09
C GLY A 72 5.97 -2.38 -8.77
N ASP A 73 5.01 -1.76 -8.07
CA ASP A 73 5.22 -0.93 -6.89
C ASP A 73 4.86 -1.62 -5.57
N CYS A 74 4.79 -2.96 -5.58
CA CYS A 74 4.54 -3.80 -4.40
C CYS A 74 5.33 -3.40 -3.15
N TRP A 75 6.56 -2.92 -3.32
CA TRP A 75 7.44 -2.44 -2.26
C TRP A 75 6.85 -1.24 -1.52
N MET A 76 6.26 -0.28 -2.24
CA MET A 76 5.61 0.89 -1.66
C MET A 76 4.27 0.49 -1.04
N LEU A 77 3.47 -0.32 -1.74
CA LEU A 77 2.16 -0.77 -1.24
C LEU A 77 2.26 -1.66 0.02
N ALA A 78 3.31 -2.48 0.13
CA ALA A 78 3.61 -3.22 1.35
C ALA A 78 4.02 -2.28 2.50
N ALA A 79 4.84 -1.26 2.24
CA ALA A 79 5.13 -0.24 3.26
C ALA A 79 3.85 0.47 3.71
N LEU A 80 2.99 0.83 2.76
CA LEU A 80 1.70 1.47 3.03
C LEU A 80 0.77 0.57 3.84
N GLY A 81 0.71 -0.73 3.52
CA GLY A 81 -0.01 -1.73 4.30
C GLY A 81 0.43 -1.74 5.77
N SER A 82 1.74 -1.68 6.01
CA SER A 82 2.29 -1.60 7.37
C SER A 82 1.95 -0.27 8.08
N LEU A 83 1.91 0.84 7.34
CA LEU A 83 1.53 2.16 7.86
C LEU A 83 0.09 2.17 8.36
N THR A 84 -0.83 1.47 7.69
CA THR A 84 -2.24 1.40 8.13
C THR A 84 -2.42 0.81 9.53
N LEU A 85 -1.44 0.04 10.02
CA LEU A 85 -1.44 -0.53 11.38
C LEU A 85 -1.00 0.50 12.43
N GLN A 86 -0.35 1.59 12.02
CA GLN A 86 0.26 2.58 12.91
C GLN A 86 -0.37 3.96 12.72
N LYS A 87 -1.53 4.15 13.36
CA LYS A 87 -2.33 5.41 13.28
C LYS A 87 -1.51 6.68 13.56
N GLN A 88 -0.51 6.60 14.43
CA GLN A 88 0.34 7.74 14.79
C GLN A 88 1.14 8.32 13.62
N PHE A 89 1.55 7.47 12.66
CA PHE A 89 2.30 7.90 11.48
C PHE A 89 1.36 8.21 10.32
N LEU A 90 0.21 7.53 10.26
CA LEU A 90 -0.74 7.67 9.17
C LEU A 90 -1.23 9.11 9.00
N GLU A 91 -1.50 9.82 10.10
CA GLU A 91 -2.01 11.21 10.03
C GLU A 91 -0.97 12.20 9.49
N ASN A 92 0.33 11.89 9.60
CA ASN A 92 1.36 12.71 8.99
C ASN A 92 1.34 12.55 7.46
N VAL A 93 1.18 11.32 6.98
CA VAL A 93 1.18 11.00 5.54
C VAL A 93 -0.14 11.37 4.86
N LEU A 94 -1.27 11.15 5.55
CA LEU A 94 -2.63 11.38 5.07
C LEU A 94 -3.36 12.39 5.98
N PRO A 95 -3.20 13.70 5.71
CA PRO A 95 -3.92 14.74 6.43
C PRO A 95 -5.44 14.60 6.34
N LYS A 96 -6.15 14.97 7.40
CA LYS A 96 -7.61 14.80 7.55
C LYS A 96 -8.44 15.99 7.05
N ASP A 97 -7.82 17.08 6.64
CA ASP A 97 -8.44 18.35 6.24
C ASP A 97 -8.85 18.38 4.75
N GLN A 98 -9.07 17.21 4.17
CA GLN A 98 -9.37 16.98 2.75
C GLN A 98 -10.42 15.87 2.58
N GLY A 99 -11.13 15.88 1.46
CA GLY A 99 -12.21 14.95 1.15
C GLY A 99 -12.97 15.34 -0.10
N PHE A 100 -14.00 14.56 -0.43
CA PHE A 100 -14.87 14.84 -1.58
C PHE A 100 -16.15 15.60 -1.22
N GLN A 101 -16.41 15.78 0.08
CA GLN A 101 -17.62 16.39 0.59
C GLN A 101 -17.46 17.91 0.67
N ASP A 102 -16.89 18.40 1.77
CA ASP A 102 -16.78 19.82 2.02
C ASP A 102 -15.59 20.43 1.29
N ASN A 103 -15.80 21.60 0.67
CA ASN A 103 -14.75 22.38 -0.01
C ASN A 103 -13.98 21.58 -1.08
N TYR A 104 -14.64 20.62 -1.73
CA TYR A 104 -14.06 19.84 -2.82
C TYR A 104 -13.74 20.75 -4.02
N ALA A 105 -12.49 20.69 -4.46
CA ALA A 105 -12.02 21.39 -5.65
C ALA A 105 -11.13 20.49 -6.53
N GLY A 106 -11.31 19.15 -6.47
CA GLY A 106 -10.52 18.20 -7.25
C GLY A 106 -9.03 18.18 -6.90
N ILE A 107 -8.67 18.54 -5.66
CA ILE A 107 -7.32 18.71 -5.14
C ILE A 107 -7.15 17.95 -3.81
N PHE A 108 -6.02 17.27 -3.66
CA PHE A 108 -5.65 16.50 -2.47
C PHE A 108 -4.17 16.73 -2.17
N HIS A 109 -3.72 16.36 -0.97
CA HIS A 109 -2.32 16.43 -0.61
C HIS A 109 -1.90 15.31 0.36
N PHE A 110 -0.65 14.90 0.27
CA PHE A 110 -0.06 13.82 1.05
C PHE A 110 1.34 14.24 1.46
N ARG A 111 1.84 13.77 2.60
CA ARG A 111 3.20 14.10 3.03
C ARG A 111 4.10 12.90 3.00
N PHE A 112 5.32 13.11 2.54
CA PHE A 112 6.36 12.11 2.51
C PHE A 112 7.62 12.70 3.10
N TRP A 113 8.33 11.91 3.88
CA TRP A 113 9.64 12.27 4.37
C TRP A 113 10.65 12.17 3.23
N GLN A 114 11.36 13.25 2.92
CA GLN A 114 12.40 13.27 1.90
C GLN A 114 13.62 14.00 2.45
N TYR A 115 14.76 13.29 2.47
CA TYR A 115 16.06 13.86 2.77
C TYR A 115 16.15 14.70 4.06
N GLY A 116 15.36 14.36 5.09
CA GLY A 116 15.40 15.04 6.38
C GLY A 116 14.23 15.99 6.67
N ASP A 117 13.27 16.11 5.75
CA ASP A 117 12.10 16.98 5.95
C ASP A 117 10.81 16.35 5.40
N TRP A 118 9.66 16.79 5.94
CA TRP A 118 8.35 16.41 5.44
C TRP A 118 7.95 17.29 4.26
N VAL A 119 7.80 16.66 3.09
CA VAL A 119 7.39 17.33 1.86
C VAL A 119 5.90 17.11 1.63
N ASP A 120 5.15 18.21 1.55
CA ASP A 120 3.72 18.22 1.22
C ASP A 120 3.54 18.17 -0.30
N VAL A 121 2.97 17.08 -0.79
CA VAL A 121 2.77 16.79 -2.22
C VAL A 121 1.30 16.97 -2.56
N VAL A 122 1.00 18.06 -3.26
CA VAL A 122 -0.33 18.37 -3.78
C VAL A 122 -0.57 17.65 -5.10
N ILE A 123 -1.76 17.11 -5.34
CA ILE A 123 -2.17 16.52 -6.61
C ILE A 123 -3.60 16.91 -6.96
N ASP A 124 -3.95 16.86 -8.24
CA ASP A 124 -5.36 16.72 -8.61
C ASP A 124 -5.83 15.26 -8.46
N ASP A 125 -7.15 15.02 -8.52
CA ASP A 125 -7.73 13.69 -8.33
C ASP A 125 -7.97 12.88 -9.62
N ARG A 126 -7.40 13.29 -10.76
CA ARG A 126 -7.49 12.49 -11.99
C ARG A 126 -6.63 11.23 -11.87
N LEU A 127 -7.23 10.04 -12.00
CA LEU A 127 -6.54 8.75 -11.91
C LEU A 127 -6.46 8.08 -13.29
N PRO A 128 -5.38 7.30 -13.57
CA PRO A 128 -5.19 6.67 -14.87
C PRO A 128 -5.95 5.34 -15.00
N PHE A 129 -6.69 5.21 -16.10
CA PHE A 129 -7.43 4.02 -16.49
C PHE A 129 -6.99 3.51 -17.85
N LEU A 130 -6.89 2.19 -17.99
CA LEU A 130 -6.69 1.52 -19.26
C LEU A 130 -7.84 0.53 -19.47
N ASN A 131 -8.53 0.63 -20.60
CA ASN A 131 -9.67 -0.24 -20.93
C ASN A 131 -10.76 -0.28 -19.84
N GLY A 132 -11.02 0.86 -19.19
CA GLY A 132 -12.02 0.99 -18.12
C GLY A 132 -11.61 0.39 -16.77
N ARG A 133 -10.36 -0.07 -16.62
CA ARG A 133 -9.80 -0.57 -15.35
C ARG A 133 -8.72 0.38 -14.85
N TYR A 134 -8.53 0.42 -13.54
CA TYR A 134 -7.39 1.12 -12.94
C TYR A 134 -6.09 0.57 -13.50
N LEU A 135 -5.18 1.48 -13.88
CA LEU A 135 -3.82 1.08 -14.26
C LEU A 135 -2.96 0.76 -13.03
N SER A 136 -3.19 1.51 -11.96
CA SER A 136 -2.38 1.55 -10.74
C SER A 136 -3.19 0.97 -9.57
N VAL A 137 -2.75 1.17 -8.31
CA VAL A 137 -3.48 0.66 -7.14
C VAL A 137 -4.96 1.05 -7.20
N HIS A 138 -5.84 0.12 -6.84
CA HIS A 138 -7.27 0.35 -6.83
C HIS A 138 -7.90 -0.08 -5.52
N PRO A 139 -9.02 0.57 -5.13
CA PRO A 139 -9.65 0.28 -3.87
C PRO A 139 -10.37 -1.06 -3.89
N ARG A 140 -10.48 -1.71 -2.73
CA ARG A 140 -11.33 -2.91 -2.57
C ARG A 140 -12.82 -2.60 -2.74
N THR A 141 -13.25 -1.46 -2.22
CA THR A 141 -14.62 -0.95 -2.40
C THR A 141 -14.66 0.15 -3.44
N SER A 142 -15.74 0.24 -4.22
CA SER A 142 -15.79 1.15 -5.37
C SER A 142 -15.72 2.65 -5.04
N ASN A 143 -16.03 3.04 -3.80
CA ASN A 143 -16.25 4.44 -3.41
C ASN A 143 -15.14 5.05 -2.55
N GLU A 144 -14.06 4.32 -2.26
CA GLU A 144 -12.95 4.79 -1.43
C GLU A 144 -11.72 5.06 -2.30
N PHE A 145 -11.02 6.18 -2.13
CA PHE A 145 -10.00 6.62 -3.09
C PHE A 145 -8.64 6.97 -2.49
N TRP A 146 -8.47 6.89 -1.17
CA TRP A 146 -7.18 7.20 -0.54
C TRP A 146 -6.00 6.38 -1.09
N PRO A 147 -6.11 5.06 -1.42
CA PRO A 147 -4.94 4.32 -1.90
C PRO A 147 -4.44 4.85 -3.24
N SER A 148 -5.36 5.04 -4.19
CA SER A 148 -5.05 5.50 -5.55
C SER A 148 -4.52 6.94 -5.56
N LEU A 149 -5.08 7.81 -4.72
CA LEU A 149 -4.61 9.19 -4.62
C LEU A 149 -3.24 9.28 -3.92
N LEU A 150 -2.99 8.47 -2.89
CA LEU A 150 -1.69 8.44 -2.22
C LEU A 150 -0.60 7.91 -3.15
N GLU A 151 -0.86 6.81 -3.87
CA GLU A 151 0.07 6.27 -4.86
C GLU A 151 0.33 7.30 -5.97
N LYS A 152 -0.69 8.04 -6.44
CA LYS A 152 -0.49 9.14 -7.39
C LYS A 152 0.45 10.23 -6.85
N ALA A 153 0.25 10.65 -5.60
CA ALA A 153 1.12 11.65 -4.97
C ALA A 153 2.57 11.13 -4.85
N TYR A 154 2.73 9.84 -4.54
CA TYR A 154 4.05 9.21 -4.51
C TYR A 154 4.66 9.08 -5.91
N ALA A 155 3.87 8.71 -6.94
CA ALA A 155 4.30 8.71 -8.34
C ALA A 155 4.78 10.09 -8.79
N LYS A 156 4.07 11.14 -8.40
CA LYS A 156 4.46 12.54 -8.63
C LYS A 156 5.79 12.86 -7.95
N LEU A 157 5.94 12.51 -6.68
CA LEU A 157 7.18 12.71 -5.93
C LEU A 157 8.38 12.03 -6.61
N ARG A 158 8.14 10.85 -7.18
CA ARG A 158 9.14 10.07 -7.95
C ARG A 158 9.21 10.47 -9.42
N GLY A 159 8.41 11.43 -9.88
CA GLY A 159 8.38 11.99 -11.22
C GLY A 159 7.50 11.28 -12.26
N SER A 160 7.11 10.02 -12.05
CA SER A 160 6.13 9.28 -12.89
C SER A 160 5.73 7.96 -12.24
N TYR A 161 4.59 7.38 -12.66
CA TYR A 161 4.17 6.03 -12.27
C TYR A 161 5.20 4.96 -12.66
N GLN A 162 5.88 5.13 -13.80
CA GLN A 162 6.96 4.23 -14.24
C GLN A 162 8.09 4.15 -13.22
N ASN A 163 8.41 5.25 -12.55
CA ASN A 163 9.48 5.30 -11.56
C ASN A 163 9.12 4.58 -10.26
N LEU A 164 7.88 4.08 -10.12
CA LEU A 164 7.47 3.18 -9.05
C LEU A 164 7.70 1.69 -9.41
N HIS A 165 7.97 1.39 -10.68
CA HIS A 165 8.14 0.01 -11.16
C HIS A 165 9.50 -0.56 -10.72
N GLY A 166 9.49 -1.26 -9.59
CA GLY A 166 10.68 -1.78 -8.91
C GLY A 166 11.28 -0.76 -7.95
N GLY A 167 11.51 -1.19 -6.71
CA GLY A 167 12.10 -0.37 -5.66
C GLY A 167 12.34 -1.17 -4.40
N TYR A 168 12.86 -0.51 -3.36
CA TYR A 168 13.17 -1.15 -2.09
C TYR A 168 12.13 -0.81 -1.05
N LEU A 169 11.55 -1.85 -0.43
CA LEU A 169 10.62 -1.71 0.68
C LEU A 169 11.18 -0.80 1.79
N SER A 170 12.48 -0.90 2.07
CA SER A 170 13.19 -0.06 3.04
C SER A 170 13.04 1.43 2.75
N ASP A 171 13.08 1.83 1.48
CA ASP A 171 13.01 3.23 1.08
C ASP A 171 11.61 3.77 1.33
N ALA A 172 10.57 3.02 0.95
CA ALA A 172 9.19 3.41 1.25
C ALA A 172 8.90 3.47 2.75
N LEU A 173 9.46 2.56 3.55
CA LEU A 173 9.31 2.61 5.00
C LEU A 173 9.90 3.91 5.60
N VAL A 174 11.04 4.37 5.08
CA VAL A 174 11.63 5.65 5.49
C VAL A 174 10.79 6.81 4.97
N ASP A 175 10.38 6.82 3.71
CA ASP A 175 9.60 7.90 3.10
C ASP A 175 8.23 8.09 3.79
N LEU A 176 7.67 7.04 4.39
CA LEU A 176 6.40 7.11 5.13
C LEU A 176 6.57 7.49 6.62
N THR A 177 7.78 7.54 7.16
CA THR A 177 7.99 7.66 8.63
C THR A 177 9.05 8.67 9.06
N GLY A 178 10.06 8.91 8.23
CA GLY A 178 11.31 9.56 8.62
C GLY A 178 12.18 8.75 9.59
N GLY A 179 11.85 7.49 9.82
CA GLY A 179 12.54 6.61 10.75
C GLY A 179 13.84 6.02 10.19
N VAL A 180 14.51 5.23 11.03
CA VAL A 180 15.67 4.42 10.64
C VAL A 180 15.21 3.01 10.32
N GLN A 181 15.66 2.48 9.18
CA GLN A 181 15.36 1.11 8.78
C GLN A 181 16.47 0.14 9.19
N VAL A 182 16.08 -1.08 9.55
CA VAL A 182 17.00 -2.20 9.81
C VAL A 182 16.51 -3.40 9.00
N GLN A 183 17.43 -4.07 8.31
CA GLN A 183 17.13 -5.23 7.48
C GLN A 183 17.90 -6.46 7.95
N PHE A 184 17.23 -7.60 7.99
CA PHE A 184 17.81 -8.90 8.36
C PHE A 184 17.72 -9.87 7.19
N SER A 185 18.81 -10.61 6.94
CA SER A 185 18.80 -11.71 5.98
C SER A 185 18.23 -12.96 6.64
N LEU A 186 17.13 -13.50 6.14
CA LEU A 186 16.57 -14.75 6.65
C LEU A 186 17.37 -16.01 6.22
N LYS A 187 18.42 -15.84 5.39
CA LYS A 187 19.39 -16.92 5.12
C LYS A 187 20.38 -17.12 6.28
N ASP A 188 20.61 -16.06 7.05
CA ASP A 188 21.47 -16.04 8.23
C ASP A 188 20.83 -15.11 9.27
N PRO A 189 19.70 -15.54 9.89
CA PRO A 189 18.93 -14.69 10.79
C PRO A 189 19.66 -14.51 12.12
N PRO A 190 19.51 -13.36 12.79
CA PRO A 190 20.04 -13.19 14.14
C PRO A 190 19.38 -14.19 15.11
N PRO A 191 20.11 -14.70 16.11
CA PRO A 191 19.61 -15.75 17.01
C PRO A 191 18.40 -15.30 17.84
N ASP A 192 18.23 -13.99 18.01
CA ASP A 192 17.17 -13.31 18.75
C ASP A 192 16.08 -12.70 17.84
N LEU A 193 15.98 -13.12 16.57
CA LEU A 193 15.00 -12.58 15.62
C LEU A 193 13.56 -12.54 16.16
N GLU A 194 13.13 -13.56 16.90
CA GLU A 194 11.79 -13.57 17.52
C GLU A 194 11.59 -12.45 18.54
N GLU A 195 12.61 -12.15 19.34
CA GLU A 195 12.57 -11.06 20.32
C GLU A 195 12.65 -9.69 19.64
N ILE A 196 13.45 -9.58 18.57
CA ILE A 196 13.51 -8.39 17.73
C ILE A 196 12.13 -8.08 17.13
N LEU A 197 11.45 -9.08 16.55
CA LEU A 197 10.11 -8.90 15.97
C LEU A 197 9.07 -8.49 17.03
N LYS A 198 9.12 -9.09 18.23
CA LYS A 198 8.25 -8.69 19.34
C LYS A 198 8.53 -7.25 19.79
N ALA A 199 9.80 -6.87 19.91
CA ALA A 199 10.20 -5.51 20.28
C ALA A 199 9.76 -4.49 19.23
N ALA A 200 9.91 -4.82 17.94
CA ALA A 200 9.46 -4.00 16.83
C ALA A 200 7.93 -3.82 16.83
N ALA A 201 7.18 -4.92 17.01
CA ALA A 201 5.72 -4.87 17.12
C ALA A 201 5.25 -4.01 18.31
N LYS A 202 5.87 -4.19 19.49
CA LYS A 202 5.57 -3.41 20.70
C LYS A 202 5.92 -1.94 20.56
N SER A 203 6.98 -1.63 19.82
CA SER A 203 7.45 -0.26 19.55
C SER A 203 6.75 0.38 18.36
N GLN A 204 5.71 -0.27 17.82
CA GLN A 204 4.90 0.25 16.72
C GLN A 204 5.72 0.52 15.43
N CYS A 205 6.79 -0.26 15.21
CA CYS A 205 7.55 -0.20 13.99
C CYS A 205 6.71 -0.65 12.79
N LEU A 206 6.95 -0.04 11.64
CA LEU A 206 6.48 -0.54 10.36
C LEU A 206 7.38 -1.72 9.95
N MET A 207 6.76 -2.85 9.59
CA MET A 207 7.48 -4.07 9.28
C MET A 207 6.99 -4.65 7.96
N GLY A 208 7.92 -5.16 7.17
CA GLY A 208 7.62 -5.96 6.02
C GLY A 208 8.75 -6.92 5.71
N CYS A 209 8.51 -7.80 4.75
CA CYS A 209 9.46 -8.77 4.27
C CYS A 209 9.38 -8.87 2.76
N SER A 210 10.40 -9.47 2.14
CA SER A 210 10.42 -9.65 0.70
C SER A 210 11.11 -10.94 0.32
N THR A 211 10.79 -11.42 -0.87
CA THR A 211 11.46 -12.55 -1.49
C THR A 211 12.43 -12.03 -2.55
N SER A 212 13.60 -12.66 -2.65
CA SER A 212 14.53 -12.35 -3.74
C SER A 212 13.99 -12.85 -5.07
N GLY A 213 14.05 -12.04 -6.12
CA GLY A 213 13.74 -12.42 -7.50
C GLY A 213 14.93 -12.20 -8.42
N GLN A 214 15.15 -13.10 -9.39
CA GLN A 214 16.18 -12.96 -10.42
C GLN A 214 15.65 -12.36 -11.73
N LEU A 215 14.32 -12.30 -11.88
CA LEU A 215 13.64 -11.89 -13.11
C LEU A 215 12.97 -10.54 -12.93
N ARG A 216 12.76 -9.82 -14.03
CA ARG A 216 12.01 -8.54 -14.05
C ARG A 216 10.50 -8.70 -13.80
N ARG A 217 10.05 -9.90 -13.41
CA ARG A 217 8.64 -10.22 -13.19
C ARG A 217 8.49 -11.07 -11.94
N ASN A 218 7.38 -10.83 -11.25
CA ASN A 218 6.96 -11.62 -10.10
C ASN A 218 6.50 -13.00 -10.55
N ILE A 219 6.88 -14.04 -9.80
CA ILE A 219 6.50 -15.44 -10.06
C ILE A 219 5.79 -16.00 -8.84
N GLU A 220 4.52 -16.34 -8.99
CA GLU A 220 3.80 -17.10 -7.97
C GLU A 220 4.28 -18.56 -7.96
N LEU A 221 4.78 -18.99 -6.80
CA LEU A 221 5.22 -20.36 -6.57
C LEU A 221 4.02 -21.26 -6.26
N LYS A 222 4.21 -22.58 -6.41
CA LYS A 222 3.16 -23.57 -6.10
C LYS A 222 2.65 -23.51 -4.65
N ASN A 223 3.46 -23.01 -3.73
CA ASN A 223 3.10 -22.82 -2.33
C ASN A 223 2.39 -21.47 -2.06
N GLY A 224 2.10 -20.68 -3.10
CA GLY A 224 1.41 -19.39 -3.02
C GLY A 224 2.29 -18.18 -2.75
N ILE A 225 3.56 -18.35 -2.37
CA ILE A 225 4.48 -17.23 -2.21
C ILE A 225 4.92 -16.71 -3.58
N VAL A 226 5.03 -15.41 -3.71
CA VAL A 226 5.47 -14.71 -4.92
C VAL A 226 6.95 -14.36 -4.77
N GLN A 227 7.77 -14.72 -5.76
CA GLN A 227 9.18 -14.33 -5.84
C GLN A 227 9.37 -12.91 -6.39
N GLY A 228 10.37 -12.20 -5.88
CA GLY A 228 10.65 -10.82 -6.28
C GLY A 228 9.63 -9.81 -5.74
N HIS A 229 8.92 -10.16 -4.66
CA HIS A 229 7.74 -9.45 -4.19
C HIS A 229 7.88 -9.01 -2.73
N ALA A 230 7.28 -7.89 -2.39
CA ALA A 230 7.24 -7.34 -1.04
C ALA A 230 5.90 -7.64 -0.37
N TYR A 231 5.97 -7.91 0.93
CA TYR A 231 4.85 -8.22 1.80
C TYR A 231 4.92 -7.39 3.08
N THR A 232 3.78 -7.20 3.72
CA THR A 232 3.70 -6.58 5.05
C THR A 232 3.75 -7.65 6.13
N ILE A 233 4.46 -7.41 7.23
CA ILE A 233 4.30 -8.22 8.45
C ILE A 233 3.24 -7.53 9.31
N THR A 234 2.09 -8.18 9.49
CA THR A 234 0.91 -7.60 10.15
C THR A 234 0.65 -8.17 11.55
N GLY A 235 1.47 -9.12 11.99
CA GLY A 235 1.33 -9.73 13.30
C GLY A 235 2.44 -10.72 13.61
N THR A 236 2.67 -10.93 14.90
CA THR A 236 3.56 -11.95 15.43
C THR A 236 2.95 -12.46 16.74
N VAL A 237 2.80 -13.77 16.88
CA VAL A 237 2.21 -14.38 18.08
C VAL A 237 2.93 -15.67 18.46
N LYS A 238 2.89 -15.98 19.75
CA LYS A 238 3.34 -17.25 20.31
C LYS A 238 2.12 -17.99 20.85
N ILE A 239 1.77 -19.11 20.24
CA ILE A 239 0.58 -19.89 20.57
C ILE A 239 0.96 -21.23 21.22
N PRO A 240 0.13 -21.74 22.16
CA PRO A 240 0.23 -23.13 22.58
C PRO A 240 -0.07 -24.04 21.37
N TYR A 241 0.80 -25.03 21.13
CA TYR A 241 0.59 -26.00 20.05
C TYR A 241 1.17 -27.36 20.45
N LYS A 242 0.32 -28.38 20.50
CA LYS A 242 0.67 -29.71 21.03
C LYS A 242 1.23 -29.58 22.47
N ASN A 243 2.42 -30.11 22.72
CA ASN A 243 3.08 -30.12 24.04
C ASN A 243 4.07 -28.95 24.22
N GLY A 244 3.93 -27.87 23.46
CA GLY A 244 4.87 -26.77 23.50
C GLY A 244 4.29 -25.47 22.95
N TRP A 245 5.20 -24.58 22.56
CA TRP A 245 4.85 -23.27 22.01
C TRP A 245 5.32 -23.16 20.56
N LYS A 246 4.52 -22.50 19.74
CA LYS A 246 4.87 -22.18 18.35
C LYS A 246 4.82 -20.68 18.13
N HIS A 247 5.88 -20.12 17.58
CA HIS A 247 5.88 -18.76 17.07
C HIS A 247 5.42 -18.77 15.61
N ILE A 248 4.45 -17.91 15.28
CA ILE A 248 3.94 -17.72 13.92
C ILE A 248 3.86 -16.21 13.63
N ILE A 249 4.03 -15.85 12.36
CA ILE A 249 4.00 -14.47 11.87
C ILE A 249 2.88 -14.34 10.86
N ARG A 250 2.15 -13.23 10.90
CA ARG A 250 1.11 -12.93 9.94
C ARG A 250 1.68 -12.00 8.87
N ILE A 251 1.46 -12.37 7.62
CA ILE A 251 1.99 -11.70 6.45
C ILE A 251 0.82 -11.31 5.55
N TRP A 252 0.86 -10.11 4.97
CA TRP A 252 -0.13 -9.63 4.01
C TRP A 252 0.49 -9.30 2.65
N ASN A 253 -0.14 -9.81 1.59
CA ASN A 253 0.20 -9.58 0.19
C ASN A 253 -0.52 -8.34 -0.35
N PRO A 254 0.20 -7.29 -0.83
CA PRO A 254 -0.42 -6.09 -1.37
C PRO A 254 -1.22 -6.29 -2.67
N TRP A 255 -1.18 -7.48 -3.28
CA TRP A 255 -2.12 -7.87 -4.33
C TRP A 255 -3.57 -7.99 -3.81
N GLY A 256 -3.75 -8.12 -2.49
CA GLY A 256 -5.06 -8.31 -1.86
C GLY A 256 -5.64 -9.72 -2.07
N HIS A 257 -4.83 -10.63 -2.59
CA HIS A 257 -5.09 -12.05 -2.81
C HIS A 257 -3.76 -12.80 -2.89
N GLY A 258 -3.81 -14.13 -3.03
CA GLY A 258 -2.63 -14.95 -3.30
C GLY A 258 -1.82 -15.17 -2.02
N GLU A 259 -2.14 -16.28 -1.36
CA GLU A 259 -1.73 -16.57 0.01
C GLU A 259 -0.90 -17.85 0.10
N TRP A 260 -0.17 -17.98 1.21
CA TRP A 260 0.54 -19.20 1.55
C TRP A 260 -0.38 -20.43 1.57
N LYS A 261 0.08 -21.54 1.00
CA LYS A 261 -0.69 -22.80 0.89
C LYS A 261 -0.14 -23.92 1.76
N GLY A 262 0.82 -23.62 2.64
CA GLY A 262 1.49 -24.61 3.49
C GLY A 262 0.96 -24.65 4.93
N PRO A 263 1.77 -25.14 5.89
CA PRO A 263 1.41 -25.10 7.31
C PRO A 263 1.01 -23.71 7.78
N TRP A 264 -0.11 -23.61 8.50
CA TRP A 264 -0.70 -22.36 9.06
C TRP A 264 -1.45 -21.46 8.09
N SER A 265 -1.53 -21.81 6.81
CA SER A 265 -2.49 -21.17 5.90
C SER A 265 -3.94 -21.26 6.40
N ASP A 266 -4.83 -20.46 5.82
CA ASP A 266 -6.24 -20.37 6.20
C ASP A 266 -6.96 -21.73 6.28
N GLY A 267 -6.73 -22.58 5.27
CA GLY A 267 -7.30 -23.93 5.20
C GLY A 267 -6.46 -25.04 5.84
N SER A 268 -5.42 -24.68 6.61
CA SER A 268 -4.42 -25.64 7.09
C SER A 268 -4.93 -26.47 8.28
N PRO A 269 -4.73 -27.81 8.29
CA PRO A 269 -5.18 -28.68 9.40
C PRO A 269 -4.42 -28.44 10.72
N GLN A 270 -3.38 -27.61 10.70
CA GLN A 270 -2.66 -27.15 11.89
C GLN A 270 -3.60 -26.44 12.86
N TRP A 271 -4.57 -25.69 12.34
CA TRP A 271 -5.56 -24.96 13.14
C TRP A 271 -6.49 -25.88 13.95
N ASP A 272 -6.74 -27.12 13.50
CA ASP A 272 -7.58 -28.08 14.23
C ASP A 272 -6.99 -28.51 15.59
N ARG A 273 -5.69 -28.24 15.80
CA ARG A 273 -4.96 -28.58 17.03
C ARG A 273 -4.67 -27.36 17.90
N VAL A 274 -5.18 -26.19 17.54
CA VAL A 274 -5.11 -24.97 18.33
C VAL A 274 -6.34 -24.87 19.22
N GLU A 275 -6.18 -24.34 20.43
CA GLU A 275 -7.31 -24.07 21.32
C GLU A 275 -8.39 -23.24 20.60
N PRO A 276 -9.69 -23.60 20.70
CA PRO A 276 -10.76 -22.96 19.94
C PRO A 276 -10.76 -21.43 20.04
N LYS A 277 -10.56 -20.89 21.25
CA LYS A 277 -10.50 -19.44 21.48
C LYS A 277 -9.34 -18.78 20.73
N CYS A 278 -8.14 -19.36 20.83
CA CYS A 278 -6.96 -18.85 20.14
C CYS A 278 -7.12 -18.95 18.60
N ARG A 279 -7.77 -20.01 18.12
CA ARG A 279 -8.10 -20.15 16.70
C ARG A 279 -9.11 -19.08 16.25
N GLU A 280 -10.17 -18.84 17.00
CA GLU A 280 -11.17 -17.79 16.69
C GLU A 280 -10.57 -16.39 16.69
N ASP A 281 -9.59 -16.12 17.55
CA ASP A 281 -8.91 -14.82 17.60
C ASP A 281 -7.97 -14.60 16.39
N LEU A 282 -7.31 -15.65 15.91
CA LEU A 282 -6.21 -15.53 14.93
C LEU A 282 -6.60 -15.91 13.50
N LEU A 283 -7.44 -16.93 13.32
CA LEU A 283 -7.78 -17.46 12.00
C LEU A 283 -8.92 -16.64 11.40
N ARG A 284 -8.68 -16.11 10.20
CA ARG A 284 -9.69 -15.64 9.27
C ARG A 284 -9.54 -16.55 8.05
N ASN A 285 -10.62 -17.12 7.56
CA ASN A 285 -10.57 -18.01 6.40
C ASN A 285 -11.17 -17.27 5.20
N LYS A 286 -10.32 -16.51 4.51
CA LYS A 286 -10.74 -15.60 3.45
C LYS A 286 -9.54 -15.23 2.59
N ASP A 287 -9.68 -15.35 1.26
CA ASP A 287 -8.67 -14.86 0.31
C ASP A 287 -8.68 -13.31 0.27
N ASP A 288 -7.93 -12.70 1.18
CA ASP A 288 -7.70 -11.26 1.25
C ASP A 288 -6.20 -10.87 1.23
N GLY A 289 -5.36 -11.88 0.99
CA GLY A 289 -3.90 -11.76 0.88
C GLY A 289 -3.19 -11.88 2.22
N GLU A 290 -3.91 -11.97 3.36
CA GLU A 290 -3.33 -12.10 4.69
C GLU A 290 -3.33 -13.56 5.18
N PHE A 291 -2.17 -14.06 5.60
CA PHE A 291 -2.01 -15.45 6.05
C PHE A 291 -0.99 -15.56 7.17
N TRP A 292 -1.02 -16.69 7.89
CA TRP A 292 -0.03 -17.08 8.91
C TRP A 292 1.00 -18.10 8.39
#